data_AF-A0AAD7HHR6-F1
#
_entry.id   AF-A0AAD7HHR6-F1
#
_cell.length_a   1.000
_cell.length_b   1.000
_cell.length_c   1.000
_cell.angle_alpha   90.00
_cell.angle_beta   90.00
_cell.angle_gamma   90.00
#
_symmetry.space_group_name_H-M   'P 1'
#
loop_
_entity.id
_entity.type
_entity.pdbx_description
1 polymer ?
#
loop_
_entity_poly.entity_id
_entity_poly.type
_entity_poly.pdbx_seq_one_letter_code
_entity_poly.pdbx_strand_id
1 'polypeptide(L)'
;MSEGASIWQAYTRAADAHDEQLLRQWNQSLDTMLIVATLFSAVVTAFVLVTFQDLQPSAQDLTNKLLLDVVHALKNPQTNTSQSTLEPPKFIPSSKDVWVNGLWFTSLACALGDAAIAMLIKQWLNAYSAGLPSSHQLRSRMRQHRFNALVEWKTPQIIGFLPFALSACVMVFLTGLSILLFSLNNTIAIATTTCIGIIFLFHVASLLLP
;
A
#
# COMPACT_ATOMS: atom_id res chain seq x y z
N MET A 1 26.99 -50.10 9.88
CA MET A 1 26.17 -49.40 10.91
C MET A 1 24.77 -49.25 10.34
N SER A 2 23.72 -49.61 11.08
CA SER A 2 22.34 -49.44 10.60
C SER A 2 21.97 -47.95 10.62
N GLU A 3 22.37 -47.24 9.56
CA GLU A 3 22.27 -45.78 9.40
C GLU A 3 20.83 -45.23 9.30
N GLY A 4 19.80 -46.09 9.30
CA GLY A 4 18.55 -45.78 8.60
C GLY A 4 17.29 -45.45 9.41
N ALA A 5 17.05 -45.95 10.63
CA ALA A 5 15.66 -46.03 11.11
C ALA A 5 15.24 -44.96 12.12
N SER A 6 15.77 -44.91 13.36
CA SER A 6 15.10 -44.12 14.41
C SER A 6 15.41 -42.62 14.41
N ILE A 7 16.68 -42.23 14.24
CA ILE A 7 17.10 -40.82 14.41
C ILE A 7 16.56 -39.95 13.28
N TRP A 8 16.65 -40.43 12.03
CA TRP A 8 16.12 -39.69 10.88
C TRP A 8 14.59 -39.62 10.91
N GLN A 9 13.90 -40.67 11.36
CA GLN A 9 12.45 -40.63 11.58
C GLN A 9 12.07 -39.65 12.69
N ALA A 10 12.79 -39.66 13.82
CA ALA A 10 12.56 -38.73 14.92
C ALA A 10 12.82 -37.28 14.50
N TYR A 11 13.92 -37.03 13.77
CA TYR A 11 14.23 -35.72 13.21
C TYR A 11 13.18 -35.25 12.22
N THR A 12 12.82 -36.07 11.23
CA THR A 12 11.81 -35.71 10.23
C THR A 12 10.48 -35.40 10.91
N ARG A 13 10.06 -36.21 11.90
CA ARG A 13 8.82 -35.96 12.65
C ARG A 13 8.86 -34.63 13.42
N ALA A 14 9.97 -34.33 14.10
CA ALA A 14 10.12 -33.07 14.83
C ALA A 14 10.19 -31.86 13.88
N ALA A 15 10.92 -32.00 12.77
CA ALA A 15 11.06 -30.95 11.76
C ALA A 15 9.73 -30.68 11.05
N ASP A 16 8.98 -31.72 10.67
CA ASP A 16 7.67 -31.59 10.04
C ASP A 16 6.68 -30.88 10.96
N ALA A 17 6.65 -31.21 12.26
CA ALA A 17 5.79 -30.55 13.24
C ALA A 17 6.15 -29.06 13.41
N HIS A 18 7.45 -28.74 13.43
CA HIS A 18 7.91 -27.35 13.50
C HIS A 18 7.57 -26.58 12.22
N ASP A 19 7.77 -27.18 11.05
CA ASP A 19 7.47 -26.58 9.75
C ASP A 19 5.98 -26.34 9.56
N GLU A 20 5.15 -27.29 9.97
CA GLU A 20 3.70 -27.14 9.92
C GLU A 20 3.24 -25.95 10.75
N GLN A 21 3.75 -25.81 11.97
CA GLN A 21 3.43 -24.67 12.84
C GLN A 21 3.91 -23.35 12.22
N LEU A 22 5.15 -23.30 11.73
CA LEU A 22 5.76 -22.10 11.18
C LEU A 22 5.06 -21.67 9.87
N LEU A 23 4.83 -22.60 8.94
CA LEU A 23 4.12 -22.35 7.69
C LEU A 23 2.68 -21.91 7.96
N ARG A 24 2.00 -22.50 8.96
CA ARG A 24 0.64 -22.09 9.34
C ARG A 24 0.62 -20.65 9.84
N GLN A 25 1.53 -20.28 10.75
CA GLN A 25 1.63 -18.93 11.29
C GLN A 25 1.93 -17.90 10.20
N TRP A 26 2.92 -18.18 9.36
CA TRP A 26 3.31 -17.28 8.28
C TRP A 26 2.22 -17.14 7.21
N ASN A 27 1.59 -18.23 6.77
CA ASN A 27 0.50 -18.15 5.82
C ASN A 27 -0.69 -17.37 6.39
N GLN A 28 -1.08 -17.62 7.65
CA GLN A 28 -2.16 -16.88 8.28
C GLN A 28 -1.87 -15.38 8.38
N SER A 29 -0.62 -15.01 8.72
CA SER A 29 -0.19 -13.61 8.75
C SER A 29 -0.26 -12.96 7.36
N LEU A 30 0.26 -13.65 6.34
CA LEU A 30 0.25 -13.16 4.96
C LEU A 30 -1.17 -13.05 4.40
N ASP A 31 -2.06 -14.00 4.72
CA ASP A 31 -3.47 -13.95 4.32
C ASP A 31 -4.19 -12.75 4.92
N THR A 32 -3.99 -12.51 6.21
CA THR A 32 -4.57 -11.35 6.91
C THR A 32 -4.08 -10.05 6.28
N MET A 33 -2.78 -9.96 6.04
CA MET A 33 -2.16 -8.79 5.43
C MET A 33 -2.68 -8.53 4.01
N LEU A 34 -2.81 -9.58 3.18
CA LEU A 34 -3.35 -9.47 1.82
C LEU A 34 -4.80 -8.97 1.81
N ILE A 35 -5.63 -9.42 2.76
CA ILE A 35 -7.00 -8.91 2.92
C ILE A 35 -6.98 -7.42 3.24
N VAL A 36 -6.16 -7.00 4.23
CA VAL A 36 -6.05 -5.59 4.62
C VAL A 36 -5.52 -4.73 3.46
N ALA A 37 -4.49 -5.19 2.74
CA ALA A 37 -3.92 -4.49 1.60
C ALA A 37 -4.92 -4.32 0.46
N THR A 38 -5.74 -5.35 0.20
CA THR A 38 -6.79 -5.30 -0.83
C THR A 38 -7.90 -4.30 -0.45
N LEU A 39 -8.38 -4.36 0.79
CA LEU A 39 -9.40 -3.43 1.30
C LEU A 39 -8.89 -1.99 1.28
N PHE A 40 -7.67 -1.77 1.76
CA PHE A 40 -7.02 -0.46 1.73
C PHE A 40 -6.90 0.06 0.30
N SER A 41 -6.40 -0.76 -0.63
CA SER A 41 -6.24 -0.39 -2.03
C SER A 41 -7.58 0.00 -2.67
N ALA A 42 -8.66 -0.72 -2.36
CA ALA A 42 -10.00 -0.40 -2.84
C ALA A 42 -10.48 0.97 -2.31
N VAL A 43 -10.27 1.24 -1.01
CA VAL A 43 -10.61 2.53 -0.41
C VAL A 43 -9.82 3.66 -1.06
N VAL A 44 -8.48 3.54 -1.14
CA VAL A 44 -7.63 4.58 -1.75
C VAL A 44 -8.00 4.79 -3.22
N THR A 45 -8.32 3.74 -3.97
CA THR A 45 -8.75 3.83 -5.37
C THR A 45 -10.02 4.68 -5.50
N ALA A 46 -11.00 4.52 -4.61
CA ALA A 46 -12.21 5.34 -4.63
C ALA A 46 -11.92 6.84 -4.47
N PHE A 47 -10.98 7.18 -3.59
CA PHE A 47 -10.53 8.56 -3.39
C PHE A 47 -9.76 9.10 -4.60
N VAL A 48 -8.82 8.31 -5.12
CA VAL A 48 -8.02 8.66 -6.32
C VAL A 48 -8.91 8.91 -7.53
N LEU A 49 -9.97 8.12 -7.75
CA LEU A 49 -10.89 8.32 -8.87
C LEU A 49 -11.59 9.69 -8.83
N VAL A 50 -11.84 10.22 -7.63
CA VAL A 50 -12.44 11.53 -7.44
C VAL A 50 -11.40 12.63 -7.69
N THR A 51 -10.25 12.57 -7.02
CA THR A 51 -9.25 13.67 -7.05
C THR A 51 -8.35 13.67 -8.28
N PHE A 52 -8.29 12.57 -9.03
CA PHE A 52 -7.55 12.53 -10.29
C PHE A 52 -8.09 13.56 -11.30
N GLN A 53 -9.38 13.89 -11.23
CA GLN A 53 -10.00 14.91 -12.06
C GLN A 53 -9.43 16.30 -11.77
N ASP A 54 -9.00 16.57 -10.53
CA ASP A 54 -8.38 17.84 -10.14
C ASP A 54 -6.99 18.04 -10.77
N LEU A 55 -6.38 16.97 -11.30
CA LEU A 55 -5.12 17.04 -12.05
C LEU A 55 -5.34 17.24 -13.55
N GLN A 56 -6.59 17.36 -14.01
CA GLN A 56 -6.92 17.53 -15.42
C GLN A 56 -7.60 18.89 -15.68
N PRO A 57 -7.45 19.46 -16.88
CA PRO A 57 -8.18 20.66 -17.26
C PRO A 57 -9.69 20.37 -17.25
N SER A 58 -10.45 21.13 -16.47
CA SER A 58 -11.90 21.03 -16.48
C SER A 58 -12.47 21.89 -17.63
N ALA A 59 -13.21 21.25 -18.54
CA ALA A 59 -13.92 21.97 -19.60
C ALA A 59 -14.97 22.93 -19.03
N GLN A 60 -15.47 22.62 -17.84
CA GLN A 60 -16.48 23.40 -17.12
C GLN A 60 -15.89 24.71 -16.59
N ASP A 61 -14.67 24.71 -16.04
CA ASP A 61 -13.99 25.94 -15.60
C ASP A 61 -13.60 26.82 -16.77
N LEU A 62 -13.15 26.23 -17.88
CA LEU A 62 -12.90 26.98 -19.11
C LEU A 62 -14.20 27.64 -19.60
N THR A 63 -15.32 26.90 -19.62
CA THR A 63 -16.63 27.44 -20.02
C THR A 63 -17.09 28.55 -19.09
N ASN A 64 -16.98 28.37 -17.78
CA ASN A 64 -17.35 29.38 -16.79
C ASN A 64 -16.50 30.66 -16.92
N LYS A 65 -15.19 30.50 -17.18
CA LYS A 65 -14.29 31.63 -17.42
C LYS A 65 -14.65 32.39 -18.70
N LEU A 66 -14.89 31.67 -19.79
CA LEU A 66 -15.33 32.28 -21.05
C LEU A 66 -16.69 33.00 -20.90
N LEU A 67 -17.63 32.42 -20.16
CA LEU A 67 -18.91 33.06 -19.85
C LEU A 67 -18.72 34.34 -19.03
N LEU A 68 -17.83 34.34 -18.04
CA LEU A 68 -17.48 35.54 -17.28
C LEU A 68 -16.88 36.62 -18.19
N ASP A 69 -15.97 36.25 -19.10
CA ASP A 69 -15.37 37.19 -20.06
C ASP A 69 -16.42 37.79 -20.99
N VAL A 70 -17.37 36.99 -21.48
CA VAL A 70 -18.51 37.46 -22.28
C VAL A 70 -19.40 38.42 -21.47
N VAL A 71 -19.72 38.08 -20.22
CA VAL A 71 -20.51 38.96 -19.34
C VAL A 71 -19.77 40.28 -19.08
N HIS A 72 -18.45 40.25 -18.91
CA HIS A 72 -17.63 41.46 -18.75
C HIS A 72 -17.63 42.33 -20.02
N ALA A 73 -17.50 41.72 -21.20
CA ALA A 73 -17.57 42.41 -22.48
C ALA A 73 -18.95 43.06 -22.71
N LEU A 74 -20.03 42.38 -22.36
CA LEU A 74 -21.40 42.91 -22.45
C LEU A 74 -21.65 44.07 -21.46
N LYS A 75 -21.03 44.06 -20.28
CA LYS A 75 -21.16 45.12 -19.28
C LYS A 75 -20.38 46.39 -19.63
N ASN A 76 -19.24 46.27 -20.33
CA ASN A 76 -18.38 47.40 -20.70
C ASN A 76 -18.13 47.44 -22.23
N PRO A 77 -19.12 47.85 -23.03
CA PRO A 77 -19.02 47.82 -24.49
C PRO A 77 -18.02 48.82 -25.10
N GLN A 78 -17.44 49.74 -24.32
CA GLN A 78 -16.48 50.75 -24.81
C GLN A 78 -15.01 50.32 -24.76
N THR A 79 -14.67 49.17 -24.15
CA THR A 79 -13.32 48.63 -24.25
C THR A 79 -13.21 47.84 -25.55
N ASN A 80 -12.68 48.46 -26.60
CA ASN A 80 -12.23 47.76 -27.80
C ASN A 80 -11.23 46.67 -27.37
N THR A 81 -11.69 45.43 -27.25
CA THR A 81 -10.85 44.26 -26.98
C THR A 81 -10.07 43.95 -28.25
N SER A 82 -8.90 44.57 -28.38
CA SER A 82 -7.84 44.16 -29.29
C SER A 82 -7.62 42.66 -29.13
N GLN A 83 -7.89 41.90 -30.19
CA GLN A 83 -7.48 40.52 -30.43
C GLN A 83 -6.97 39.77 -29.19
N SER A 84 -7.90 39.20 -28.41
CA SER A 84 -7.51 38.21 -27.41
C SER A 84 -7.14 36.94 -28.18
N THR A 85 -5.85 36.63 -28.24
CA THR A 85 -5.35 35.35 -28.76
C THR A 85 -6.11 34.23 -28.04
N LEU A 86 -6.95 33.51 -28.77
CA LEU A 86 -7.79 32.39 -28.31
C LEU A 86 -6.96 31.15 -27.95
N GLU A 87 -5.81 31.33 -27.30
CA GLU A 87 -5.07 30.20 -26.77
C GLU A 87 -5.66 29.86 -25.40
N PRO A 88 -6.16 28.62 -25.20
CA PRO A 88 -6.69 28.23 -23.91
C PRO A 88 -5.58 28.39 -22.85
N PRO A 89 -5.90 28.95 -21.67
CA PRO A 89 -4.90 29.12 -20.62
C PRO A 89 -4.27 27.77 -20.28
N LYS A 90 -2.93 27.74 -20.18
CA LYS A 90 -2.22 26.52 -19.76
C LYS A 90 -2.73 26.09 -18.40
N PHE A 91 -3.24 24.86 -18.32
CA PHE A 91 -3.70 24.27 -17.08
C PHE A 91 -2.49 23.99 -16.17
N ILE A 92 -2.55 24.50 -14.94
CA ILE A 92 -1.56 24.25 -13.91
C ILE A 92 -2.35 23.79 -12.68
N PRO A 93 -2.21 22.53 -12.26
CA PRO A 93 -2.93 22.02 -11.09
C PRO A 93 -2.44 22.75 -9.83
N SER A 94 -3.33 22.90 -8.85
CA SER A 94 -2.97 23.47 -7.56
C SER A 94 -1.88 22.62 -6.89
N SER A 95 -0.93 23.26 -6.21
CA SER A 95 0.09 22.52 -5.45
C SER A 95 -0.53 21.54 -4.45
N LYS A 96 -1.69 21.88 -3.87
CA LYS A 96 -2.41 21.00 -2.94
C LYS A 96 -2.91 19.73 -3.62
N ASP A 97 -3.50 19.86 -4.80
CA ASP A 97 -4.05 18.72 -5.55
C ASP A 97 -2.94 17.78 -5.99
N VAL A 98 -1.77 18.33 -6.36
CA VAL A 98 -0.55 17.56 -6.65
C VAL A 98 -0.07 16.80 -5.41
N TRP A 99 -0.02 17.45 -4.24
CA TRP A 99 0.40 16.78 -3.00
C TRP A 99 -0.57 15.68 -2.56
N VAL A 100 -1.88 15.95 -2.57
CA VAL A 100 -2.91 14.97 -2.18
C VAL A 100 -2.88 13.75 -3.09
N ASN A 101 -2.97 13.98 -4.41
CA ASN A 101 -2.94 12.88 -5.38
C ASN A 101 -1.60 12.14 -5.33
N GLY A 102 -0.48 12.86 -5.22
CA GLY A 102 0.85 12.27 -5.09
C GLY A 102 0.95 11.30 -3.91
N LEU A 103 0.54 11.75 -2.71
CA LEU A 103 0.53 10.91 -1.51
C LEU A 103 -0.38 9.69 -1.69
N TRP A 104 -1.56 9.85 -2.28
CA TRP A 104 -2.50 8.76 -2.48
C TRP A 104 -2.01 7.73 -3.51
N PHE A 105 -1.49 8.17 -4.66
CA PHE A 105 -0.88 7.28 -5.64
C PHE A 105 0.32 6.54 -5.05
N THR A 106 1.18 7.22 -4.31
CA THR A 106 2.31 6.57 -3.62
C THR A 106 1.81 5.53 -2.61
N SER A 107 0.82 5.87 -1.78
CA SER A 107 0.28 4.93 -0.80
C SER A 107 -0.33 3.68 -1.44
N LEU A 108 -1.04 3.86 -2.58
CA LEU A 108 -1.64 2.77 -3.34
C LEU A 108 -0.57 1.87 -3.97
N ALA A 109 0.41 2.47 -4.64
CA ALA A 109 1.50 1.74 -5.28
C ALA A 109 2.32 0.94 -4.26
N CYS A 110 2.65 1.54 -3.11
CA CYS A 110 3.35 0.85 -2.04
C CYS A 110 2.54 -0.31 -1.45
N ALA A 111 1.23 -0.13 -1.21
CA ALA A 111 0.37 -1.21 -0.69
C ALA A 111 0.21 -2.38 -1.68
N LEU A 112 0.12 -2.10 -2.98
CA LEU A 112 0.12 -3.14 -4.02
C LEU A 112 1.47 -3.85 -4.11
N GLY A 113 2.58 -3.11 -3.96
CA GLY A 113 3.92 -3.68 -3.86
C GLY A 113 4.07 -4.62 -2.65
N ASP A 114 3.56 -4.20 -1.49
CA ASP A 114 3.52 -4.99 -0.26
C ASP A 114 2.73 -6.31 -0.48
N ALA A 115 1.54 -6.22 -1.07
CA ALA A 115 0.74 -7.38 -1.43
C ALA A 115 1.45 -8.32 -2.42
N ALA A 116 2.14 -7.77 -3.44
CA ALA A 116 2.90 -8.57 -4.40
C ALA A 116 4.05 -9.33 -3.72
N ILE A 117 4.78 -8.67 -2.80
CA ILE A 117 5.85 -9.31 -2.02
C ILE A 117 5.28 -10.43 -1.14
N ALA A 118 4.17 -10.19 -0.45
CA ALA A 118 3.51 -11.23 0.35
C ALA A 118 3.09 -12.44 -0.52
N MET A 119 2.58 -12.19 -1.72
CA MET A 119 2.22 -13.27 -2.65
C MET A 119 3.44 -14.08 -3.11
N LEU A 120 4.57 -13.43 -3.40
CA LEU A 120 5.83 -14.11 -3.72
C LEU A 120 6.30 -14.99 -2.56
N ILE A 121 6.27 -14.47 -1.33
CA ILE A 121 6.63 -15.26 -0.15
C ILE A 121 5.72 -16.48 -0.02
N LYS A 122 4.40 -16.33 -0.19
CA LYS A 122 3.48 -17.48 -0.17
C LYS A 122 3.85 -18.54 -1.21
N GLN A 123 4.22 -18.13 -2.42
CA GLN A 123 4.68 -19.06 -3.45
C GLN A 123 5.92 -19.85 -2.98
N TRP A 124 6.83 -19.21 -2.27
CA TRP A 124 8.04 -19.86 -1.77
C TRP A 124 7.77 -20.78 -0.58
N LEU A 125 6.86 -20.39 0.31
CA LEU A 125 6.40 -21.25 1.41
C LEU A 125 5.69 -22.51 0.88
N ASN A 126 4.91 -22.38 -0.20
CA ASN A 126 4.30 -23.53 -0.85
C ASN A 126 5.35 -24.42 -1.53
N ALA A 127 6.33 -23.83 -2.22
CA ALA A 127 7.42 -24.57 -2.86
C ALA A 127 8.32 -25.27 -1.83
N TYR A 128 8.48 -24.69 -0.64
CA TYR A 128 9.25 -25.26 0.46
C TYR A 128 8.72 -26.64 0.89
N SER A 129 7.40 -26.77 1.10
CA SER A 129 6.76 -28.02 1.51
C SER A 129 6.48 -29.00 0.37
N ALA A 130 6.54 -28.54 -0.89
CA ALA A 130 6.17 -29.35 -2.06
C ALA A 130 7.26 -30.37 -2.46
N GLY A 131 6.84 -31.58 -2.82
CA GLY A 131 7.72 -32.56 -3.49
C GLY A 131 8.83 -33.14 -2.63
N LEU A 132 8.62 -33.28 -1.31
CA LEU A 132 9.58 -33.91 -0.41
C LEU A 132 9.63 -35.44 -0.64
N PRO A 133 10.83 -36.06 -0.74
CA PRO A 133 10.99 -37.51 -0.92
C PRO A 133 10.43 -38.33 0.25
N SER A 134 10.05 -39.59 -0.02
CA SER A 134 9.59 -40.54 1.02
C SER A 134 10.72 -41.01 1.94
N SER A 135 11.98 -41.01 1.48
CA SER A 135 13.14 -41.36 2.30
C SER A 135 13.44 -40.27 3.33
N HIS A 136 13.39 -40.62 4.62
CA HIS A 136 13.60 -39.68 5.74
C HIS A 136 14.95 -38.95 5.69
N GLN A 137 16.01 -39.65 5.29
CA GLN A 137 17.36 -39.07 5.18
C GLN A 137 17.48 -38.06 4.04
N LEU A 138 16.88 -38.36 2.88
CA LEU A 138 16.93 -37.45 1.73
C LEU A 138 16.01 -36.25 1.96
N ARG A 139 14.83 -36.50 2.54
CA ARG A 139 13.87 -35.48 2.97
C ARG A 139 14.47 -34.50 3.95
N SER A 140 15.16 -34.97 4.99
CA SER A 140 15.78 -34.09 5.99
C SER A 140 16.82 -33.16 5.38
N ARG A 141 17.69 -33.68 4.50
CA ARG A 141 18.70 -32.89 3.79
C ARG A 141 18.09 -31.85 2.85
N MET A 142 17.11 -32.26 2.04
CA MET A 142 16.44 -31.36 1.09
C MET A 142 15.66 -30.25 1.82
N ARG A 143 14.90 -30.61 2.86
CA ARG A 143 14.21 -29.65 3.73
C ARG A 143 15.18 -28.66 4.34
N GLN A 144 16.30 -29.13 4.90
CA GLN A 144 17.28 -28.25 5.54
C GLN A 144 17.92 -27.29 4.54
N HIS A 145 18.24 -27.75 3.33
CA HIS A 145 18.77 -26.90 2.28
C HIS A 145 17.78 -25.78 1.90
N ARG A 146 16.50 -26.12 1.70
CA ARG A 146 15.45 -25.14 1.39
C ARG A 146 15.21 -24.16 2.56
N PHE A 147 15.25 -24.66 3.79
CA PHE A 147 15.08 -23.83 4.99
C PHE A 147 16.22 -22.82 5.10
N ASN A 148 17.45 -23.28 4.90
CA ASN A 148 18.63 -22.40 4.88
C ASN A 148 18.49 -21.31 3.81
N ALA A 149 17.99 -21.66 2.61
CA ALA A 149 17.74 -20.68 1.56
C ALA A 149 16.70 -19.62 1.96
N LEU A 150 15.61 -20.01 2.64
CA LEU A 150 14.62 -19.06 3.18
C LEU A 150 15.22 -18.11 4.24
N VAL A 151 16.08 -18.64 5.10
CA VAL A 151 16.76 -17.84 6.15
C VAL A 151 17.82 -16.92 5.54
N GLU A 152 18.57 -17.39 4.55
CA GLU A 152 19.57 -16.60 3.83
C GLU A 152 18.91 -15.44 3.08
N TRP A 153 17.75 -15.67 2.47
CA TRP A 153 16.95 -14.62 1.82
C TRP A 153 16.17 -13.72 2.80
N LYS A 154 16.27 -13.97 4.10
CA LYS A 154 15.61 -13.17 5.15
C LYS A 154 14.06 -13.20 5.08
N THR A 155 13.47 -14.30 4.58
CA THR A 155 12.01 -14.47 4.54
C THR A 155 11.33 -14.18 5.89
N PRO A 156 11.84 -14.67 7.06
CA PRO A 156 11.21 -14.37 8.34
C PRO A 156 11.17 -12.87 8.67
N GLN A 157 12.24 -12.15 8.35
CA GLN A 157 12.34 -10.71 8.60
C GLN A 157 11.40 -9.93 7.68
N ILE A 158 11.28 -10.32 6.42
CA ILE A 158 10.36 -9.69 5.46
C ILE A 158 8.91 -9.90 5.92
N ILE A 159 8.54 -11.13 6.33
CA ILE A 159 7.21 -11.43 6.88
C ILE A 159 6.91 -10.57 8.11
N GLY A 160 7.90 -10.38 8.99
CA GLY A 160 7.76 -9.50 10.15
C GLY A 160 7.65 -8.00 9.79
N PHE A 161 8.28 -7.56 8.70
CA PHE A 161 8.31 -6.14 8.30
C PHE A 161 7.06 -5.70 7.50
N LEU A 162 6.50 -6.59 6.68
CA LEU A 162 5.35 -6.33 5.81
C LEU A 162 4.17 -5.62 6.52
N PRO A 163 3.69 -6.07 7.70
CA PRO A 163 2.62 -5.36 8.42
C PRO A 163 2.95 -3.89 8.73
N PHE A 164 4.21 -3.60 9.08
CA PHE A 164 4.66 -2.23 9.35
C PHE A 164 4.71 -1.39 8.07
N ALA A 165 5.15 -1.98 6.95
CA ALA A 165 5.15 -1.32 5.66
C ALA A 165 3.73 -0.97 5.21
N LEU A 166 2.77 -1.89 5.38
CA LEU A 166 1.37 -1.64 5.06
C LEU A 166 0.77 -0.53 5.95
N SER A 167 1.03 -0.56 7.26
CA SER A 167 0.61 0.53 8.17
C SER A 167 1.23 1.88 7.79
N ALA A 168 2.48 1.91 7.31
CA ALA A 168 3.10 3.12 6.80
C ALA A 168 2.37 3.66 5.55
N CYS A 169 1.92 2.78 4.64
CA CYS A 169 1.10 3.17 3.49
C CYS A 169 -0.21 3.83 3.94
N VAL A 170 -0.86 3.26 4.96
CA VAL A 170 -2.08 3.84 5.55
C VAL A 170 -1.80 5.24 6.11
N MET A 171 -0.68 5.44 6.81
CA MET A 171 -0.29 6.76 7.34
C MET A 171 -0.05 7.79 6.24
N VAL A 172 0.58 7.40 5.13
CA VAL A 172 0.76 8.28 3.95
C VAL A 172 -0.60 8.70 3.38
N PHE A 173 -1.53 7.76 3.24
CA PHE A 173 -2.90 8.05 2.79
C PHE A 173 -3.64 9.02 3.74
N LEU A 174 -3.59 8.77 5.05
CA LEU A 174 -4.24 9.61 6.06
C LEU A 174 -3.67 11.02 6.12
N THR A 175 -2.38 11.18 5.80
CA THR A 175 -1.74 12.50 5.66
C THR A 175 -2.35 13.26 4.48
N GLY A 176 -2.48 12.62 3.32
CA GLY A 176 -3.15 13.20 2.16
C GLY A 176 -4.62 13.56 2.45
N LEU A 177 -5.33 12.70 3.19
CA LEU A 177 -6.70 12.96 3.63
C LEU A 177 -6.79 14.20 4.51
N SER A 178 -5.86 14.36 5.47
CA SER A 178 -5.81 15.55 6.32
C SER A 178 -5.63 16.84 5.49
N ILE A 179 -4.68 16.85 4.55
CA ILE A 179 -4.41 18.00 3.67
C ILE A 179 -5.67 18.37 2.87
N LEU A 180 -6.37 17.37 2.32
CA LEU A 180 -7.61 17.58 1.59
C LEU A 180 -8.69 18.22 2.49
N LEU A 181 -8.92 17.67 3.68
CA LEU A 181 -9.97 18.16 4.58
C LEU A 181 -9.75 19.62 5.01
N PHE A 182 -8.50 20.05 5.21
CA PHE A 182 -8.19 21.47 5.50
C PHE A 182 -8.58 22.40 4.35
N SER A 183 -8.70 21.89 3.12
CA SER A 183 -9.19 22.68 1.98
C SER A 183 -10.72 22.79 1.95
N LEU A 184 -11.45 21.81 2.50
CA LEU A 184 -12.91 21.80 2.51
C LEU A 184 -13.49 22.49 3.74
N ASN A 185 -13.05 22.10 4.94
CA ASN A 185 -13.60 22.59 6.19
C ASN A 185 -12.63 22.39 7.37
N ASN A 186 -12.19 23.49 7.97
CA ASN A 186 -11.24 23.47 9.09
C ASN A 186 -11.73 22.68 10.31
N THR A 187 -13.03 22.72 10.63
CA THR A 187 -13.56 22.02 11.80
C THR A 187 -13.47 20.50 11.62
N ILE A 188 -13.88 20.01 10.45
CA ILE A 188 -13.82 18.56 10.13
C ILE A 188 -12.35 18.11 10.01
N ALA A 189 -11.49 18.96 9.45
CA ALA A 189 -10.06 18.69 9.34
C ALA A 189 -9.40 18.51 10.72
N ILE A 190 -9.59 19.46 11.63
CA ILE A 190 -8.99 19.39 12.98
C ILE A 190 -9.46 18.13 13.72
N ALA A 191 -10.76 17.82 13.67
CA ALA A 191 -11.30 16.62 14.30
C ALA A 191 -10.66 15.34 13.73
N THR A 192 -10.57 15.25 12.40
CA THR A 192 -10.00 14.07 11.72
C THR A 192 -8.50 13.93 11.95
N THR A 193 -7.73 15.01 11.85
CA THR A 193 -6.29 15.02 12.10
C THR A 193 -5.95 14.67 13.55
N THR A 194 -6.80 15.08 14.50
CA THR A 194 -6.64 14.67 15.92
C THR A 194 -6.78 13.16 16.08
N CYS A 195 -7.80 12.56 15.47
CA CYS A 195 -7.99 11.10 15.47
C CYS A 195 -6.79 10.38 14.82
N ILE A 196 -6.31 10.87 13.67
CA ILE A 196 -5.14 10.31 12.98
C ILE A 196 -3.89 10.40 13.87
N GLY A 197 -3.69 11.52 14.57
CA GLY A 197 -2.58 11.71 15.49
C GLY A 197 -2.59 10.71 16.64
N ILE A 198 -3.75 10.42 17.23
CA ILE A 198 -3.89 9.40 18.28
C ILE A 198 -3.53 8.01 17.75
N ILE A 199 -4.02 7.64 16.57
CA ILE A 199 -3.70 6.36 15.93
C ILE A 199 -2.21 6.23 15.65
N PHE A 200 -1.58 7.30 15.16
CA PHE A 200 -0.14 7.34 14.91
C PHE A 200 0.66 7.17 16.20
N LEU A 201 0.29 7.89 17.27
CA LEU A 201 0.94 7.76 18.58
C LEU A 201 0.82 6.34 19.12
N PHE A 202 -0.34 5.69 18.97
CA PHE A 202 -0.52 4.29 19.36
C PHE A 202 0.40 3.35 18.57
N HIS A 203 0.55 3.54 17.26
CA HIS A 203 1.46 2.74 16.44
C HIS A 203 2.92 2.94 16.85
N VAL A 204 3.34 4.19 17.06
CA VAL A 204 4.71 4.51 17.51
C VAL A 204 4.98 3.92 18.89
N ALA A 205 4.04 4.04 19.82
CA ALA A 205 4.15 3.44 21.15
C ALA A 205 4.29 1.91 21.03
N SER A 206 3.45 1.26 20.21
CA SER A 206 3.50 -0.19 19.99
C SER A 206 4.80 -0.67 19.33
N LEU A 207 5.49 0.20 18.58
CA LEU A 207 6.80 -0.10 17.98
C LEU A 207 7.95 0.06 18.99
N LEU A 208 7.83 1.00 19.92
CA LEU A 208 8.87 1.33 20.91
C LEU A 208 8.80 0.47 22.18
N LEU A 209 7.61 -0.01 22.54
CA LEU A 209 7.40 -0.91 23.67
C LEU A 209 7.66 -2.36 23.23
N PRO A 210 8.58 -3.10 23.89
CA PRO A 210 8.90 -4.49 23.56
C PRO A 210 7.78 -5.49 23.88
#